data_AF-A0A562U4L2-F1
#
_entry.id   AF-A0A562U4L2-F1
#
_cell.length_a   1.000
_cell.length_b   1.000
_cell.length_c   1.000
_cell.angle_alpha   90.00
_cell.angle_beta   90.00
_cell.angle_gamma   90.00
#
_symmetry.space_group_name_H-M   'P 1'
#
loop_
_entity.id
_entity.type
_entity.pdbx_description
1 polymer ?
#
loop_
_entity_poly.entity_id
_entity_poly.type
_entity_poly.pdbx_seq_one_letter_code
_entity_poly.pdbx_strand_id
1 'polypeptide(L)'
;MNNNDTRRISRLTAILTQLQSKRILTSTTLAKKFDVSVRTIYRDIKVLEHAGVPIYTEDGKGYSLMDGYRIPPVMFTEDEANALITIEQWL
;
A
#
# COMPACT_ATOMS: atom_id res chain seq x y z
N MET A 1 -8.72 8.69 -14.77
CA MET A 1 -8.25 7.40 -14.19
C MET A 1 -9.31 6.35 -14.41
N ASN A 2 -8.93 5.12 -14.77
CA ASN A 2 -9.91 4.04 -14.88
C ASN A 2 -10.36 3.61 -13.47
N ASN A 3 -11.60 3.18 -13.30
CA ASN A 3 -12.13 2.74 -11.99
C ASN A 3 -11.28 1.66 -11.30
N ASN A 4 -10.57 0.85 -12.09
CA ASN A 4 -9.64 -0.17 -11.58
C ASN A 4 -8.36 0.42 -10.98
N ASP A 5 -7.89 1.56 -11.50
CA ASP A 5 -6.68 2.23 -11.00
C ASP A 5 -6.95 2.81 -9.61
N THR A 6 -8.10 3.48 -9.43
CA THR A 6 -8.53 4.01 -8.14
C THR A 6 -8.63 2.89 -7.08
N ARG A 7 -9.28 1.77 -7.43
CA ARG A 7 -9.38 0.60 -6.53
C ARG A 7 -8.02 0.01 -6.17
N ARG A 8 -7.08 -0.01 -7.12
CA ARG A 8 -5.72 -0.51 -6.89
C ARG A 8 -4.92 0.43 -5.97
N ILE A 9 -5.00 1.73 -6.18
CA ILE A 9 -4.35 2.73 -5.31
C ILE A 9 -4.88 2.60 -3.88
N SER A 10 -6.21 2.58 -3.69
CA SER A 10 -6.80 2.39 -2.36
C SER A 10 -6.31 1.11 -1.68
N ARG A 11 -6.14 0.01 -2.44
CA ARG A 11 -5.62 -1.25 -1.92
C ARG A 11 -4.14 -1.17 -1.54
N LEU A 12 -3.29 -0.56 -2.38
CA LEU A 12 -1.86 -0.38 -2.10
C LEU A 12 -1.65 0.44 -0.82
N THR A 13 -2.35 1.57 -0.70
CA THR A 13 -2.30 2.41 0.51
C THR A 13 -2.77 1.65 1.74
N ALA A 14 -3.88 0.91 1.64
CA ALA A 14 -4.39 0.12 2.75
C ALA A 14 -3.47 -1.04 3.17
N ILE A 15 -2.78 -1.69 2.23
CA ILE A 15 -1.76 -2.71 2.53
C ILE A 15 -0.61 -2.05 3.30
N LEU A 16 -0.11 -0.92 2.82
CA LEU A 16 1.00 -0.20 3.42
C LEU A 16 0.70 0.22 4.87
N THR A 17 -0.47 0.81 5.12
CA THR A 17 -0.90 1.19 6.48
C THR A 17 -1.01 -0.01 7.41
N GLN A 18 -1.45 -1.17 6.90
CA GLN A 18 -1.53 -2.38 7.73
C GLN A 18 -0.14 -2.92 8.07
N LEU A 19 0.81 -2.90 7.13
CA LEU A 19 2.18 -3.33 7.40
C LEU A 19 2.89 -2.41 8.42
N GLN A 20 2.56 -1.10 8.45
CA GLN A 20 3.02 -0.16 9.48
C GLN A 20 2.57 -0.53 10.89
N SER A 21 1.41 -1.19 11.03
CA SER A 21 0.90 -1.63 12.34
C SER A 21 1.69 -2.81 12.95
N LYS A 22 2.85 -3.17 12.37
CA LYS A 22 3.74 -4.28 12.73
C LYS A 22 3.05 -5.65 12.74
N ARG A 23 1.94 -5.81 12.01
CA ARG A 23 1.26 -7.09 11.84
C ARG A 23 1.89 -7.85 10.67
N ILE A 24 2.15 -9.13 10.88
CA ILE A 24 2.47 -10.06 9.80
C ILE A 24 1.17 -10.34 9.03
N LEU A 25 1.17 -10.12 7.72
CA LEU A 25 0.00 -10.28 6.86
C LEU A 25 0.27 -11.34 5.79
N THR A 26 -0.62 -12.33 5.67
CA THR A 26 -0.49 -13.33 4.59
C THR A 26 -1.15 -12.85 3.31
N SER A 27 -0.64 -13.30 2.16
CA SER A 27 -1.22 -13.02 0.84
C SER A 27 -2.67 -13.49 0.73
N THR A 28 -3.02 -14.60 1.38
CA THR A 28 -4.38 -15.15 1.43
C THR A 28 -5.33 -14.27 2.22
N THR A 29 -4.89 -13.71 3.35
CA THR A 29 -5.69 -12.79 4.18
C THR A 29 -5.99 -11.50 3.42
N LEU A 30 -4.98 -10.93 2.77
CA LEU A 30 -5.12 -9.71 1.96
C LEU A 30 -6.01 -9.96 0.74
N ALA A 31 -5.84 -11.09 0.05
CA ALA A 31 -6.66 -11.48 -1.09
C ALA A 31 -8.15 -11.55 -0.72
N LYS A 32 -8.48 -12.21 0.39
CA LYS A 32 -9.85 -12.28 0.91
C LYS A 32 -10.39 -10.91 1.32
N LYS A 33 -9.57 -10.09 1.99
CA LYS A 33 -9.97 -8.76 2.48
C LYS A 33 -10.34 -7.80 1.35
N PHE A 34 -9.59 -7.85 0.24
CA PHE A 34 -9.75 -6.93 -0.87
C PHE A 34 -10.51 -7.52 -2.07
N ASP A 35 -11.03 -8.75 -1.93
CA ASP A 35 -11.72 -9.49 -2.99
C ASP A 35 -10.92 -9.56 -4.30
N VAL A 36 -9.66 -10.01 -4.19
CA VAL A 36 -8.75 -10.17 -5.32
C VAL A 36 -8.01 -11.50 -5.26
N SER A 37 -7.42 -11.91 -6.38
CA SER A 37 -6.57 -13.10 -6.41
C SER A 37 -5.29 -12.92 -5.57
N VAL A 38 -4.75 -14.03 -5.07
CA VAL A 38 -3.43 -14.05 -4.41
C VAL A 38 -2.32 -13.52 -5.34
N ARG A 39 -2.41 -13.82 -6.64
CA ARG A 39 -1.50 -13.28 -7.68
C ARG A 39 -1.55 -11.75 -7.77
N THR A 40 -2.71 -11.15 -7.54
CA THR A 40 -2.87 -9.69 -7.47
C THR A 40 -2.12 -9.14 -6.26
N ILE A 41 -2.25 -9.77 -5.09
CA ILE A 41 -1.50 -9.36 -3.90
C ILE A 41 0.00 -9.47 -4.11
N TYR A 42 0.51 -10.57 -4.67
CA TYR A 42 1.94 -10.69 -4.99
C TYR A 42 2.43 -9.54 -5.89
N ARG A 43 1.63 -9.15 -6.88
CA ARG A 43 1.99 -8.04 -7.78
C ARG A 43 1.96 -6.69 -7.05
N ASP A 44 0.99 -6.48 -6.17
CA ASP A 44 0.89 -5.25 -5.39
C ASP A 44 2.03 -5.11 -4.39
N ILE A 45 2.44 -6.21 -3.73
CA ILE A 45 3.64 -6.23 -2.87
C ILE A 45 4.88 -5.87 -3.68
N LYS A 46 5.08 -6.48 -4.86
CA LYS A 46 6.18 -6.10 -5.75
C LYS A 46 6.16 -4.61 -6.08
N VAL A 47 4.99 -4.04 -6.35
CA VAL A 47 4.88 -2.60 -6.67
C VAL A 47 5.32 -1.74 -5.50
N LEU A 48 4.95 -2.11 -4.26
CA LEU A 48 5.42 -1.41 -3.06
C LEU A 48 6.94 -1.55 -2.88
N GLU A 49 7.51 -2.74 -3.11
CA GLU A 49 8.97 -2.95 -3.09
C GLU A 49 9.70 -2.07 -4.13
N HIS A 50 9.18 -2.00 -5.37
CA HIS A 50 9.73 -1.15 -6.43
C HIS A 50 9.60 0.34 -6.10
N ALA A 51 8.59 0.73 -5.32
CA ALA A 51 8.42 2.08 -4.80
C ALA A 51 9.33 2.38 -3.58
N GLY A 52 10.22 1.46 -3.20
CA GLY A 52 11.19 1.64 -2.12
C GLY A 52 10.67 1.26 -0.73
N VAL A 53 9.52 0.60 -0.62
CA VAL A 53 9.04 0.09 0.68
C VAL A 53 9.83 -1.18 1.04
N PRO A 54 10.55 -1.23 2.17
CA PRO A 54 11.32 -2.39 2.59
C PRO A 54 10.40 -3.41 3.26
N ILE A 55 9.73 -4.18 2.42
CA ILE A 55 8.88 -5.29 2.84
C ILE A 55 9.77 -6.52 3.01
N TYR A 56 9.72 -7.12 4.20
CA TYR A 56 10.26 -8.44 4.46
C TYR A 56 9.19 -9.47 4.11
N THR A 57 9.56 -10.42 3.23
CA THR A 57 8.71 -11.54 2.84
C THR A 57 9.32 -12.81 3.39
N GLU A 58 8.57 -13.54 4.20
CA GLU A 58 8.96 -14.87 4.67
C GLU A 58 7.96 -15.91 4.20
N ASP A 59 8.43 -16.88 3.42
CA ASP A 59 7.62 -17.95 2.87
C ASP A 59 6.88 -18.69 3.99
N GLY A 60 5.56 -18.79 3.85
CA GLY A 60 4.69 -19.41 4.84
C GLY A 60 4.32 -18.53 6.05
N LYS A 61 5.00 -17.40 6.29
CA LYS A 61 4.62 -16.45 7.36
C LYS A 61 3.91 -15.21 6.84
N GLY A 62 4.29 -14.70 5.66
CA GLY A 62 3.66 -13.55 5.02
C GLY A 62 4.58 -12.34 4.92
N TYR A 63 3.99 -11.15 4.99
CA TYR A 63 4.65 -9.87 4.78
C TYR A 63 4.71 -9.07 6.08
N SER A 64 5.85 -8.42 6.33
CA SER A 64 6.02 -7.43 7.37
C SER A 64 6.90 -6.28 6.87
N LEU A 65 6.88 -5.12 7.52
CA LEU A 65 7.94 -4.14 7.30
C LEU A 65 9.22 -4.60 8.00
N MET A 66 10.36 -4.26 7.40
CA MET A 66 11.66 -4.42 8.06
C MET A 66 11.68 -3.60 9.36
N ASP A 67 12.21 -4.19 10.44
CA ASP A 67 12.20 -3.53 11.75
C ASP A 67 13.00 -2.23 11.72
N GLY A 68 12.46 -1.19 12.38
CA GLY A 68 13.06 0.16 12.36
C GLY A 68 12.72 1.00 11.13
N TYR A 69 12.05 0.46 10.11
CA TYR A 69 11.57 1.28 8.99
C TYR A 69 10.34 2.09 9.40
N ARG A 70 10.50 3.41 9.47
CA ARG A 70 9.37 4.35 9.40
C ARG A 70 9.26 4.81 7.96
N ILE A 71 8.04 4.72 7.41
CA ILE A 71 7.75 5.35 6.12
C ILE A 71 8.13 6.82 6.25
N PRO A 72 9.01 7.34 5.37
CA PRO A 72 9.32 8.77 5.36
C PRO A 72 8.01 9.56 5.33
N PRO A 73 7.92 10.73 5.99
CA PRO A 73 6.77 11.59 5.81
C PRO A 73 6.51 11.75 4.31
N VAL A 74 5.24 11.57 3.91
CA VAL A 74 4.85 11.65 2.50
C VAL A 74 5.20 13.06 2.01
N MET A 75 6.24 13.16 1.20
CA MET A 75 6.59 14.40 0.53
C MET A 75 5.71 14.48 -0.71
N PHE A 76 4.68 15.32 -0.66
CA PHE A 76 3.88 15.62 -1.84
C PHE A 76 4.69 16.51 -2.78
N THR A 77 4.53 16.29 -4.08
CA THR A 77 4.89 17.30 -5.07
C THR A 77 3.98 18.52 -4.93
N GLU A 78 4.41 19.69 -5.43
CA GLU A 78 3.61 20.92 -5.39
C GLU A 78 2.22 20.70 -6.05
N ASP A 79 2.19 19.98 -7.17
CA ASP A 79 0.95 19.65 -7.87
C ASP A 79 0.02 18.75 -7.05
N GLU A 80 0.56 17.73 -6.37
CA GLU A 80 -0.21 16.84 -5.49
C GLU A 80 -0.73 17.56 -4.24
N ALA A 81 0.07 18.47 -3.66
CA ALA A 81 -0.33 19.29 -2.53
C ALA A 81 -1.47 20.25 -2.93
N ASN A 82 -1.34 20.92 -4.07
CA ASN A 82 -2.37 21.82 -4.61
C ASN A 82 -3.68 21.09 -4.91
N ALA A 83 -3.60 19.85 -5.44
CA ALA A 83 -4.78 19.03 -5.66
C ALA A 83 -5.52 18.69 -4.35
N LEU A 84 -4.79 18.38 -3.27
CA LEU A 84 -5.38 18.11 -1.95
C LEU A 84 -6.02 19.36 -1.32
N ILE A 85 -5.35 20.52 -1.40
CA ILE A 85 -5.89 21.80 -0.90
C ILE A 85 -7.16 22.19 -1.65
N THR A 86 -7.18 21.99 -2.97
CA THR A 86 -8.37 22.29 -3.79
C THR A 86 -9.55 21.40 -3.40
N ILE A 87 -9.32 20.12 -3.04
CA ILE A 87 -10.38 19.22 -2.57
C ILE A 87 -10.98 19.71 -1.23
N GLU A 88 -10.17 20.25 -0.33
CA GLU A 88 -10.63 20.79 0.95
C GLU A 88 -11.52 22.04 0.77
N GLN A 89 -11.22 22.89 -0.21
CA GLN A 89 -11.99 24.12 -0.47
C GLN A 89 -13.36 23.89 -1.14
N TRP A 90 -13.62 22.68 -1.64
CA TRP A 90 -14.84 22.32 -2.35
C TRP A 90 -15.75 21.35 -1.56
N LEU A 91 -15.37 21.03 -0.31
CA LEU A 91 -16.22 20.36 0.69
C LEU A 91 -16.77 21.40 1.68
#